data_AF-A0A351JP69-F1
#
_entry.id   AF-A0A351JP69-F1
#
_cell.length_a   1.000
_cell.length_b   1.000
_cell.length_c   1.000
_cell.angle_alpha   90.00
_cell.angle_beta   90.00
_cell.angle_gamma   90.00
#
_symmetry.space_group_name_H-M   'P 1'
#
loop_
_entity.id
_entity.type
_entity.pdbx_description
1 polymer ?
#
loop_
_entity_poly.entity_id
_entity_poly.type
_entity_poly.pdbx_seq_one_letter_code
_entity_poly.pdbx_strand_id
1 'polypeptide(L)' 'EVLFSPPTASFPYAPPRPGTGEPIWFDASASTSPNGSIVEYRWAFGNGKWATGETVEHTYWAGGAYPVTLTVVDAAGAR' A
#
# COMPACT_ATOMS: atom_id res chain seq x y z
N GLU A 1 -29.24 -0.40 10.71
CA GLU A 1 -27.81 -0.75 10.77
C GLU A 1 -27.09 0.07 9.71
N VAL A 2 -26.07 0.84 10.07
CA VAL A 2 -25.28 1.57 9.07
C VAL A 2 -24.19 0.61 8.61
N LEU A 3 -24.30 0.10 7.39
CA LEU A 3 -23.29 -0.78 6.80
C LEU A 3 -22.14 0.09 6.26
N PHE A 4 -20.97 0.02 6.88
CA PHE A 4 -19.75 0.63 6.36
C PHE A 4 -19.15 -0.28 5.30
N SER A 5 -18.95 0.25 4.09
CA SER A 5 -18.36 -0.52 2.98
C SER A 5 -16.83 -0.43 3.03
N PRO A 6 -16.07 -1.51 2.78
CA PRO A 6 -14.62 -1.45 2.86
C PRO A 6 -14.03 -0.47 1.82
N PRO A 7 -12.89 0.17 2.13
CA PRO A 7 -12.16 0.97 1.15
C PRO A 7 -11.69 0.12 -0.04
N THR A 8 -11.56 0.76 -1.20
CA THR A 8 -10.91 0.18 -2.38
C THR A 8 -9.46 0.64 -2.43
N ALA A 9 -8.54 -0.31 -2.27
CA ALA A 9 -7.10 -0.06 -2.34
C ALA A 9 -6.62 0.03 -3.80
N SER A 10 -5.80 1.03 -4.11
CA SER A 10 -5.02 1.12 -5.34
C SER A 10 -3.53 1.04 -4.99
N PHE A 11 -2.76 0.25 -5.72
CA PHE A 11 -1.36 -0.03 -5.39
C PHE A 11 -0.41 0.00 -6.62
N PRO A 12 -0.47 1.00 -7.51
CA PRO A 12 0.56 1.15 -8.54
C PRO A 12 1.96 1.26 -7.94
N TYR A 13 2.93 0.65 -8.63
CA TYR A 13 4.34 0.75 -8.29
C TYR A 13 5.20 1.00 -9.53
N ALA A 14 6.34 1.64 -9.34
CA ALA A 14 7.29 1.93 -10.41
C ALA A 14 8.74 1.79 -9.93
N PRO A 15 9.67 1.28 -10.77
CA PRO A 15 9.45 0.77 -12.12
C PRO A 15 8.75 -0.61 -12.14
N PRO A 16 8.15 -1.05 -13.26
CA PRO A 16 7.42 -2.33 -13.35
C PRO A 16 8.32 -3.56 -13.32
N ARG A 17 9.63 -3.40 -13.51
CA ARG A 17 10.65 -4.46 -13.46
C ARG A 17 11.90 -3.94 -12.76
N PRO A 18 11.83 -3.73 -11.44
CA PRO A 18 12.97 -3.22 -10.68
C PRO A 18 14.04 -4.31 -10.56
N GLY A 19 15.28 -3.92 -10.75
CA GLY A 19 16.47 -4.69 -10.43
C GLY A 19 16.76 -4.68 -8.93
N THR A 20 17.63 -5.58 -8.52
CA THR A 20 18.14 -5.63 -7.14
C THR A 20 18.86 -4.33 -6.81
N GLY A 21 18.52 -3.72 -5.67
CA GLY A 21 19.11 -2.46 -5.21
C GLY A 21 18.50 -1.21 -5.84
N GLU A 22 17.53 -1.34 -6.75
CA GLU A 22 16.81 -0.19 -7.29
C GLU A 22 15.67 0.26 -6.37
N PRO A 23 15.44 1.56 -6.21
CA PRO A 23 14.31 2.09 -5.46
C PRO A 23 13.00 1.84 -6.22
N ILE A 24 11.99 1.39 -5.47
CA ILE A 24 10.63 1.17 -5.98
C ILE A 24 9.71 2.13 -5.23
N TRP A 25 8.96 2.91 -6.01
CA TRP A 25 7.92 3.80 -5.50
C TRP A 25 6.59 3.07 -5.50
N PHE A 26 5.87 3.14 -4.38
CA PHE A 26 4.52 2.64 -4.22
C PHE A 26 3.60 3.82 -3.92
N ASP A 27 2.50 3.93 -4.66
CA ASP A 27 1.57 5.06 -4.56
C ASP A 27 0.15 4.55 -4.32
N ALA A 28 -0.41 4.82 -3.14
CA ALA A 28 -1.77 4.47 -2.78
C ALA A 28 -2.77 5.64 -2.91
N SER A 29 -2.37 6.79 -3.47
CA SER A 29 -3.21 8.00 -3.55
C SER A 29 -4.52 7.81 -4.32
N ALA A 30 -4.58 6.82 -5.22
CA ALA A 30 -5.79 6.44 -5.94
C ALA A 30 -6.74 5.52 -5.14
N SER A 31 -6.42 5.22 -3.87
CA SER A 31 -7.31 4.47 -2.99
C SER A 31 -8.49 5.34 -2.58
N THR A 32 -9.68 4.74 -2.44
CA THR A 32 -10.90 5.47 -2.12
C THR A 32 -11.71 4.76 -1.05
N SER A 33 -12.47 5.49 -0.23
CA SER A 33 -13.49 4.91 0.64
C SER A 33 -14.86 5.55 0.38
N PRO A 34 -15.93 4.75 0.27
CA PRO A 34 -17.29 5.28 0.23
C PRO A 34 -17.74 5.87 1.57
N ASN A 35 -17.06 5.57 2.68
CA ASN A 35 -17.40 6.10 4.01
C ASN A 35 -16.63 7.38 4.37
N GLY A 36 -15.82 7.92 3.47
CA GLY A 36 -15.08 9.16 3.69
C GLY A 36 -13.60 9.06 3.29
N SER A 37 -12.76 9.84 3.97
CA SER A 37 -11.33 9.87 3.70
C SER A 37 -10.62 8.64 4.28
N ILE A 38 -9.59 8.18 3.57
CA ILE A 38 -8.61 7.22 4.10
C ILE A 38 -7.72 7.95 5.09
N VAL A 39 -7.51 7.35 6.26
CA VAL A 39 -6.73 7.92 7.37
C VAL A 39 -5.44 7.15 7.65
N GLU A 40 -5.33 5.90 7.18
CA GLU A 40 -4.14 5.08 7.35
C GLU A 40 -3.81 4.30 6.08
N TYR A 41 -2.53 4.27 5.74
CA TYR A 41 -1.94 3.43 4.70
C TYR A 41 -0.78 2.66 5.31
N ARG A 42 -0.85 1.32 5.26
CA ARG A 42 0.19 0.44 5.78
C ARG A 42 0.64 -0.55 4.71
N TRP A 43 1.93 -0.55 4.46
CA TRP A 43 2.59 -1.40 3.47
C TRP A 43 3.37 -2.51 4.17
N ALA A 44 3.21 -3.75 3.71
CA ALA A 44 4.06 -4.88 4.06
C ALA A 44 4.74 -5.40 2.80
N PHE A 45 6.06 -5.42 2.77
CA PHE A 45 6.84 -5.68 1.54
C PHE A 45 7.23 -7.15 1.36
N GLY A 46 6.68 -8.08 2.15
CA GLY A 46 6.96 -9.52 2.04
C GLY A 46 8.38 -9.96 2.42
N ASN A 47 9.29 -9.02 2.70
CA ASN A 47 10.66 -9.27 3.17
C ASN A 47 10.85 -8.97 4.66
N GLY A 48 9.75 -8.89 5.42
CA GLY A 48 9.74 -8.53 6.84
C GLY A 48 9.80 -7.03 7.12
N LYS A 49 9.98 -6.17 6.10
CA LYS A 49 9.88 -4.72 6.25
C LYS A 49 8.45 -4.23 6.00
N TRP A 50 8.15 -3.09 6.62
CA TRP A 50 6.88 -2.40 6.50
C TRP A 50 7.11 -0.89 6.44
N ALA A 51 6.13 -0.17 5.91
CA ALA A 51 6.10 1.28 5.87
C ALA A 51 4.69 1.81 6.09
N THR A 52 4.57 3.09 6.43
CA THR A 52 3.31 3.79 6.56
C THR A 52 3.37 5.07 5.75
N GLY A 53 2.26 5.42 5.10
CA GLY A 53 2.15 6.59 4.24
C GLY A 53 1.47 6.27 2.92
N GLU A 54 0.84 7.29 2.34
CA GLU A 54 0.14 7.18 1.06
C GLU A 54 1.11 6.82 -0.08
N THR A 55 2.25 7.49 -0.12
CA THR A 55 3.36 7.17 -1.04
C THR A 55 4.58 6.76 -0.22
N VAL A 56 5.22 5.65 -0.61
CA VAL A 56 6.42 5.13 0.07
C VAL A 56 7.46 4.66 -0.95
N GLU A 57 8.72 4.71 -0.53
CA GLU A 57 9.85 4.15 -1.28
C GLU A 57 10.37 2.90 -0.56
N HIS A 58 10.69 1.86 -1.32
CA HIS A 58 11.32 0.65 -0.78
C HIS A 58 12.26 -0.01 -1.78
N THR A 59 13.33 -0.62 -1.26
CA THR A 59 14.38 -1.27 -2.06
C THR A 59 14.57 -2.72 -1.61
N TYR A 60 14.65 -3.64 -2.58
CA TYR A 60 15.01 -5.04 -2.34
C TYR A 60 16.48 -5.28 -2.69
N TRP A 61 17.29 -5.66 -1.69
CA TRP A 61 18.73 -5.93 -1.84
C TRP A 61 19.04 -7.38 -2.21
N ALA A 62 18.04 -8.26 -2.18
CA ALA A 62 18.13 -9.62 -2.68
C ALA A 62 17.11 -9.79 -3.80
N GLY A 63 17.49 -10.53 -4.84
CA GLY A 63 16.57 -10.90 -5.91
C GLY A 63 15.55 -11.93 -5.42
N GLY A 64 14.30 -11.78 -5.82
CA GLY A 64 13.22 -12.69 -5.43
C GLY A 64 11.84 -12.13 -5.77
N ALA A 65 10.82 -12.98 -5.62
CA ALA A 65 9.43 -12.55 -5.67
C ALA A 65 8.95 -12.23 -4.24
N TYR A 66 8.47 -11.01 -4.03
CA TYR A 66 8.02 -10.54 -2.73
C TYR A 66 6.53 -10.19 -2.78
N PRO A 67 5.67 -10.83 -1.96
CA PRO A 67 4.26 -10.45 -1.88
C PRO A 67 4.14 -9.10 -1.13
N VAL A 68 3.72 -8.06 -1.84
CA VAL A 68 3.44 -6.74 -1.25
C VAL A 68 1.96 -6.66 -0.87
N THR A 69 1.67 -6.22 0.34
CA THR A 69 0.30 -6.01 0.84
C THR A 69 0.12 -4.55 1.26
N LEU A 70 -0.93 -3.92 0.76
CA LEU A 70 -1.41 -2.61 1.21
C LEU A 70 -2.66 -2.82 2.07
N THR A 71 -2.67 -2.26 3.27
CA THR A 71 -3.85 -2.11 4.11
C THR A 71 -4.20 -0.64 4.18
N VAL A 72 -5.43 -0.30 3.82
CA VAL A 72 -5.99 1.05 3.92
C VAL A 72 -7.07 1.05 4.98
N VAL A 73 -7.14 2.10 5.80
CA VAL A 73 -8.20 2.26 6.81
C VAL A 73 -8.87 3.60 6.61
N ASP A 74 -10.19 3.61 6.55
CA ASP A 74 -10.97 4.85 6.46
C ASP A 74 -11.27 5.48 7.81
N ALA A 75 -11.76 6.73 7.78
CA ALA A 75 -12.11 7.49 8.98
C ALA A 75 -13.19 6.83 9.86
N ALA A 76 -13.98 5.91 9.30
CA ALA A 76 -14.97 5.12 10.04
C ALA A 76 -14.37 3.83 10.64
N GLY A 77 -13.11 3.51 10.34
CA GLY A 77 -12.39 2.33 10.82
C GLY A 77 -12.54 1.08 9.95
N ALA A 78 -13.17 1.19 8.76
CA ALA A 78 -13.26 0.07 7.82
C ALA A 78 -11.93 -0.13 7.08
N ARG A 79 -11.59 -1.39 6.77
CA ARG A 79 -10.32 -1.81 6.18
C ARG A 79 -10.50 -2.88 5.11
#